data_AF-A0A7J5GWH3-F1
#
_entry.id   AF-A0A7J5GWH3-F1
#
_cell.length_a   1.000
_cell.length_b   1.000
_cell.length_c   1.000
_cell.angle_alpha   90.00
_cell.angle_beta   90.00
_cell.angle_gamma   90.00
#
_symmetry.space_group_name_H-M   'P 1'
#
loop_
_entity.id
_entity.type
_entity.pdbx_description
1 polymer ?
#
loop_
_entity_poly.entity_id
_entity_poly.type
_entity_poly.pdbx_seq_one_letter_code
_entity_poly.pdbx_strand_id
1 'polypeptide(L)'
;MTQLKSGSLLQGGKYKIEKVLGQGGFGITYQAITQVEVKGPLGVIRTEVSVAIKEFFMKDLCNRDEHTSQVSVPSSGSIQQVDNYRKKFRKEAQNLSKLNHPNIVKVLDVFNENGTSYYVMEYIDGGSLQQRVKQQGALSEKMVLMYTQQLTSALEYMHRNHVCHLDIKPGNIMINNERTQVKLIDFGLSKQYDDEGSQTSSTPVGISEGYAPTEQYELGGVSEFSPATDIYSLGATLFFLLSGVKPPKAASS
;
A
#
# COMPACT_ATOMS: atom_id res chain seq x y z
N MET A 1 22.91 -5.97 7.21
CA MET A 1 21.63 -6.42 6.61
C MET A 1 20.62 -5.28 6.67
N THR A 2 19.71 -5.15 5.69
CA THR A 2 18.70 -4.07 5.68
C THR A 2 17.32 -4.51 6.20
N GLN A 3 17.01 -5.80 6.11
CA GLN A 3 15.70 -6.39 6.39
C GLN A 3 15.69 -7.17 7.71
N LEU A 4 14.52 -7.28 8.34
CA LEU A 4 14.30 -8.24 9.43
C LEU A 4 14.42 -9.68 8.93
N LYS A 5 14.92 -10.57 9.79
CA LYS A 5 15.09 -11.99 9.47
C LYS A 5 13.77 -12.74 9.68
N SER A 6 13.63 -13.88 9.00
CA SER A 6 12.56 -14.83 9.33
C SER A 6 12.70 -15.26 10.79
N GLY A 7 11.58 -15.33 11.51
CA GLY A 7 11.53 -15.59 12.94
C GLY A 7 11.72 -14.36 13.84
N SER A 8 12.06 -13.19 13.29
CA SER A 8 12.10 -11.95 14.09
C SER A 8 10.73 -11.68 14.74
N LEU A 9 10.76 -11.32 16.02
CA LEU A 9 9.57 -11.00 16.81
C LEU A 9 9.41 -9.49 16.91
N LEU A 10 8.18 -9.01 16.81
CA LEU A 10 7.79 -7.62 17.02
C LEU A 10 6.68 -7.54 18.06
N GLN A 11 6.59 -6.40 18.74
CA GLN A 11 5.55 -6.03 19.70
C GLN A 11 5.41 -7.09 20.80
N GLY A 12 6.54 -7.38 21.47
CA GLY A 12 6.58 -8.37 22.55
C GLY A 12 6.27 -9.81 22.12
N GLY A 13 6.44 -10.13 20.84
CA GLY A 13 6.13 -11.46 20.29
C GLY A 13 4.74 -11.60 19.67
N LYS A 14 3.93 -10.52 19.65
CA LYS A 14 2.61 -10.51 19.01
C LYS A 14 2.68 -10.82 17.51
N TYR A 15 3.75 -10.38 16.83
CA TYR A 15 3.96 -10.61 15.41
C TYR A 15 5.29 -11.34 15.19
N LYS A 16 5.26 -12.42 14.41
CA LYS A 16 6.45 -13.19 14.00
C LYS A 16 6.65 -13.05 12.50
N ILE A 17 7.76 -12.43 12.09
CA ILE A 17 8.12 -12.27 10.68
C ILE A 17 8.34 -13.64 10.04
N GLU A 18 7.72 -13.89 8.89
CA GLU A 18 7.93 -15.12 8.11
C GLU A 18 8.87 -14.87 6.94
N LYS A 19 8.56 -13.88 6.11
CA LYS A 19 9.34 -13.57 4.91
C LYS A 19 9.14 -12.12 4.46
N VAL A 20 10.07 -11.66 3.62
CA VAL A 20 9.97 -10.37 2.93
C VAL A 20 9.05 -10.52 1.72
N LEU A 21 8.08 -9.63 1.58
CA LEU A 21 7.19 -9.54 0.42
C LEU A 21 7.72 -8.55 -0.63
N GLY A 22 8.40 -7.49 -0.18
CA GLY A 22 9.03 -6.52 -1.07
C GLY A 22 9.78 -5.43 -0.31
N GLN A 23 10.68 -4.74 -1.01
CA GLN A 23 11.40 -3.59 -0.49
C GLN A 23 11.46 -2.48 -1.54
N GLY A 24 10.97 -1.30 -1.17
CA GLY A 24 11.11 -0.07 -1.95
C GLY A 24 12.19 0.85 -1.38
N GLY A 25 12.27 2.08 -1.90
CA GLY A 25 13.21 3.08 -1.41
C GLY A 25 12.87 3.61 0.00
N PHE A 26 11.59 3.58 0.39
CA PHE A 26 11.09 4.22 1.62
C PHE A 26 10.54 3.23 2.66
N GLY A 27 10.47 1.94 2.34
CA GLY A 27 9.95 0.94 3.26
C GLY A 27 10.14 -0.50 2.80
N ILE A 28 9.91 -1.40 3.74
CA ILE A 28 9.99 -2.86 3.55
C ILE A 28 8.64 -3.45 3.96
N THR A 29 8.14 -4.40 3.18
CA THR A 29 6.89 -5.10 3.48
C THR A 29 7.21 -6.56 3.78
N TYR A 30 6.67 -7.08 4.87
CA TYR A 30 6.85 -8.43 5.36
C TYR A 30 5.50 -9.16 5.43
N GLN A 31 5.53 -10.48 5.26
CA GLN A 31 4.48 -11.36 5.77
C GLN A 31 4.87 -11.76 7.20
N ALA A 32 3.90 -11.73 8.09
CA ALA A 32 4.06 -12.16 9.47
C ALA A 32 2.86 -12.99 9.92
N ILE A 33 3.03 -13.75 10.99
CA ILE A 33 1.95 -14.46 11.68
C ILE A 33 1.64 -13.76 13.00
N THR A 34 0.36 -13.69 13.35
CA THR A 34 -0.10 -13.32 14.69
C THR A 34 -1.12 -14.33 15.19
N GLN A 35 -1.22 -14.49 16.51
CA GLN A 35 -2.22 -15.34 17.15
C GLN A 35 -3.46 -14.52 17.49
N VAL A 36 -4.62 -15.05 17.12
CA VAL A 36 -5.93 -14.46 17.41
C VAL A 36 -6.70 -15.43 18.30
N GLU A 37 -7.29 -14.89 19.35
CA GLU A 37 -8.23 -15.61 20.22
C GLU A 37 -9.67 -15.18 19.91
N VAL A 38 -10.52 -16.15 19.59
CA VAL A 38 -11.96 -15.95 19.50
C VAL A 38 -12.60 -16.58 20.72
N LYS A 39 -13.20 -15.75 21.58
CA LYS A 39 -13.85 -16.17 22.82
C LYS A 39 -15.35 -16.28 22.61
N GLY A 40 -15.92 -17.43 22.94
CA GLY A 40 -17.36 -17.67 22.98
C GLY A 40 -17.81 -18.15 24.36
N PRO A 41 -19.13 -18.26 24.60
CA PRO A 41 -19.67 -18.69 25.90
C PRO A 41 -19.20 -20.10 26.34
N LEU A 42 -18.79 -20.94 25.38
CA LEU A 42 -18.42 -22.34 25.60
C LEU A 42 -16.91 -22.61 25.51
N GLY A 43 -16.08 -21.59 25.27
CA GLY A 43 -14.63 -21.79 25.15
C GLY A 43 -13.89 -20.73 24.34
N VAL A 44 -12.61 -21.00 24.10
CA VAL A 44 -11.70 -20.12 23.36
C VAL A 44 -11.07 -20.90 22.21
N ILE A 45 -11.20 -20.37 20.99
CA ILE A 45 -10.47 -20.87 19.82
C ILE A 45 -9.24 -19.98 19.65
N ARG A 46 -8.08 -20.62 19.52
CA ARG A 46 -6.82 -19.95 19.16
C ARG A 46 -6.48 -20.33 17.73
N THR A 47 -6.20 -19.34 16.89
CA THR A 47 -5.73 -19.58 15.53
C THR A 47 -4.59 -18.64 15.19
N GLU A 48 -3.71 -19.09 14.32
CA GLU A 48 -2.73 -18.24 13.67
C GLU A 48 -3.35 -17.64 12.41
N VAL A 49 -3.07 -16.36 12.16
CA VAL A 49 -3.47 -15.66 10.94
C VAL A 49 -2.28 -14.93 10.36
N SER A 50 -2.19 -14.91 9.04
CA SER A 50 -1.19 -14.12 8.32
C SER A 50 -1.60 -12.64 8.26
N VAL A 51 -0.64 -11.76 8.45
CA VAL A 51 -0.75 -10.32 8.30
C VAL A 51 0.39 -9.80 7.45
N ALA A 52 0.19 -8.65 6.78
CA ALA A 52 1.26 -7.92 6.14
C ALA A 52 1.73 -6.78 7.06
N ILE A 53 3.04 -6.61 7.19
CA ILE A 53 3.63 -5.54 8.01
C ILE A 53 4.48 -4.66 7.10
N LYS A 54 4.17 -3.37 7.03
CA LYS A 54 5.02 -2.37 6.36
C LYS A 54 5.87 -1.70 7.43
N GLU A 55 7.17 -1.67 7.19
CA GLU A 55 8.18 -0.99 7.99
C GLU A 55 8.66 0.26 7.24
N PHE A 56 8.75 1.38 7.94
CA PHE A 56 9.45 2.54 7.44
C PHE A 56 10.97 2.27 7.41
N PHE A 57 11.57 2.34 6.24
CA PHE A 57 13.02 2.14 6.09
C PHE A 57 13.51 2.82 4.82
N MET A 58 14.20 3.95 4.95
CA MET A 58 14.80 4.64 3.81
C MET A 58 16.12 3.97 3.45
N LYS A 59 16.13 3.15 2.40
CA LYS A 59 17.25 2.25 2.06
C LYS A 59 18.61 2.96 2.02
N ASP A 60 18.64 4.18 1.50
CA ASP A 60 19.88 4.93 1.28
C ASP A 60 20.28 5.81 2.47
N LEU A 61 19.39 5.97 3.47
CA LEU A 61 19.60 6.86 4.62
C LEU A 61 19.58 6.14 5.97
N CYS A 62 19.09 4.90 6.02
CA CYS A 62 18.96 4.12 7.23
C CYS A 62 19.91 2.92 7.24
N ASN A 63 20.51 2.65 8.40
CA ASN A 63 21.21 1.42 8.70
C ASN A 63 20.38 0.56 9.65
N ARG A 64 20.65 -0.75 9.67
CA ARG A 64 20.10 -1.67 10.66
C ARG A 64 21.22 -2.46 11.33
N ASP A 65 21.16 -2.50 12.66
CA ASP A 65 21.99 -3.39 13.47
C ASP A 65 21.50 -4.84 13.37
N GLU A 66 22.41 -5.77 13.05
CA GLU A 66 22.03 -7.15 12.74
C GLU A 66 21.64 -7.99 13.94
N HIS A 67 22.01 -7.56 15.15
CA HIS A 67 21.78 -8.30 16.39
C HIS A 67 20.52 -7.81 17.10
N THR A 68 20.35 -6.49 17.15
CA THR A 68 19.24 -5.83 17.86
C THR A 68 18.08 -5.47 16.94
N SER A 69 18.26 -5.55 15.62
CA SER A 69 17.32 -5.04 14.60
C SER A 69 17.10 -3.53 14.63
N GLN A 70 17.80 -2.79 15.48
CA GLN A 70 17.68 -1.35 15.67
C GLN A 70 18.04 -0.60 14.38
N VAL A 71 17.17 0.31 13.98
CA VAL A 71 17.35 1.22 12.83
C VAL A 71 17.97 2.52 13.31
N SER A 72 18.98 3.00 12.58
CA SER A 72 19.68 4.25 12.83
C SER A 72 19.87 5.07 11.56
N VAL A 73 20.04 6.39 11.72
CA VAL A 73 20.35 7.31 10.62
C VAL A 73 21.77 7.82 10.86
N PRO A 74 22.78 7.33 10.11
CA PRO A 74 24.18 7.63 10.40
C PRO A 74 24.56 9.09 10.09
N SER A 75 23.92 9.71 9.11
CA SER A 75 24.18 11.10 8.71
C SER A 75 23.30 12.06 9.49
N SER A 76 23.91 12.91 10.33
CA SER A 76 23.20 13.94 11.10
C SER A 76 22.38 14.89 10.22
N GLY A 77 22.91 15.23 9.03
CA GLY A 77 22.22 16.07 8.04
C GLY A 77 20.95 15.42 7.46
N SER A 78 20.78 14.10 7.58
CA SER A 78 19.62 13.36 7.06
C SER A 78 18.55 13.07 8.12
N ILE A 79 18.84 13.29 9.42
CA ILE A 79 17.92 12.96 10.53
C ILE A 79 16.58 13.67 10.34
N GLN A 80 16.60 14.98 10.12
CA GLN A 80 15.36 15.76 10.00
C GLN A 80 14.52 15.32 8.80
N GLN A 81 15.17 14.98 7.68
CA GLN A 81 14.50 14.47 6.48
C GLN A 81 13.84 13.12 6.77
N VAL A 82 14.59 12.16 7.33
CA VAL A 82 14.09 10.82 7.66
C VAL A 82 12.92 10.91 8.63
N ASP A 83 13.02 11.77 9.64
CA ASP A 83 11.96 12.00 10.62
C ASP A 83 10.69 12.56 9.97
N ASN A 84 10.83 13.49 9.01
CA ASN A 84 9.69 14.03 8.26
C ASN A 84 8.99 12.94 7.43
N TYR A 85 9.75 12.09 6.73
CA TYR A 85 9.17 10.97 5.98
C TYR A 85 8.53 9.93 6.90
N ARG A 86 9.13 9.65 8.06
CA ARG A 86 8.57 8.74 9.08
C ARG A 86 7.23 9.26 9.61
N LYS A 87 7.11 10.57 9.83
CA LYS A 87 5.83 11.20 10.21
C LYS A 87 4.78 11.04 9.11
N LYS A 88 5.15 11.25 7.83
CA LYS A 88 4.24 11.03 6.69
C LYS A 88 3.78 9.57 6.59
N PHE A 89 4.69 8.61 6.75
CA PHE A 89 4.39 7.18 6.78
C PHE A 89 3.37 6.80 7.87
N ARG A 90 3.51 7.34 9.10
CA ARG A 90 2.52 7.11 10.15
C ARG A 90 1.17 7.76 9.83
N LYS A 91 1.18 8.97 9.26
CA LYS A 91 -0.04 9.68 8.85
C LYS A 91 -0.78 8.92 7.75
N GLU A 92 -0.07 8.32 6.79
CA GLU A 92 -0.64 7.41 5.78
C GLU A 92 -1.40 6.26 6.44
N ALA A 93 -0.77 5.54 7.37
CA ALA A 93 -1.39 4.42 8.08
C ALA A 93 -2.66 4.84 8.86
N GLN A 94 -2.60 5.99 9.55
CA GLN A 94 -3.73 6.55 10.30
C GLN A 94 -4.87 7.03 9.39
N ASN A 95 -4.56 7.49 8.19
CA ASN A 95 -5.56 7.90 7.21
C ASN A 95 -6.22 6.68 6.58
N LEU A 96 -5.42 5.69 6.20
CA LEU A 96 -5.91 4.43 5.66
C LEU A 96 -6.77 3.67 6.68
N SER A 97 -6.43 3.70 7.98
CA SER A 97 -7.22 3.05 9.02
C SER A 97 -8.63 3.63 9.20
N LYS A 98 -8.91 4.82 8.67
CA LYS A 98 -10.25 5.43 8.68
C LYS A 98 -11.14 4.90 7.54
N LEU A 99 -10.54 4.30 6.51
CA LEU A 99 -11.26 3.74 5.38
C LEU A 99 -11.71 2.32 5.73
N ASN A 100 -12.98 2.03 5.45
CA ASN A 100 -13.57 0.71 5.69
C ASN A 100 -14.43 0.29 4.49
N HIS A 101 -13.84 -0.47 3.58
CA HIS A 101 -14.49 -0.96 2.38
C HIS A 101 -13.95 -2.36 2.03
N PRO A 102 -14.77 -3.32 1.56
CA PRO A 102 -14.31 -4.69 1.28
C PRO A 102 -13.15 -4.76 0.28
N ASN A 103 -13.07 -3.81 -0.66
CA ASN A 103 -12.03 -3.74 -1.69
C ASN A 103 -10.91 -2.74 -1.38
N ILE A 104 -10.75 -2.32 -0.12
CA ILE A 104 -9.62 -1.54 0.38
C ILE A 104 -8.95 -2.34 1.50
N VAL A 105 -7.62 -2.34 1.53
CA VAL A 105 -6.86 -3.05 2.56
C VAL A 105 -7.12 -2.45 3.95
N LYS A 106 -7.39 -3.31 4.93
CA LYS A 106 -7.63 -2.90 6.31
C LYS A 106 -6.33 -2.82 7.11
N VAL A 107 -6.07 -1.67 7.71
CA VAL A 107 -5.02 -1.48 8.72
C VAL A 107 -5.52 -1.98 10.07
N LEU A 108 -4.69 -2.78 10.73
CA LEU A 108 -4.99 -3.46 11.99
C LEU A 108 -4.26 -2.84 13.18
N ASP A 109 -3.04 -2.36 12.98
CA ASP A 109 -2.17 -1.89 14.07
C ASP A 109 -1.12 -0.90 13.54
N VAL A 110 -0.66 0.02 14.38
CA VAL A 110 0.42 0.97 14.09
C VAL A 110 1.27 1.13 15.33
N PHE A 111 2.58 0.88 15.23
CA PHE A 111 3.47 0.93 16.39
C PHE A 111 4.90 1.37 16.04
N ASN A 112 5.67 1.64 17.09
CA ASN A 112 7.08 2.02 17.00
C ASN A 112 7.93 1.00 17.75
N GLU A 113 8.98 0.53 17.12
CA GLU A 113 9.92 -0.43 17.67
C GLU A 113 11.22 -0.33 16.87
N ASN A 114 12.33 -0.84 17.40
CA ASN A 114 13.60 -0.92 16.67
C ASN A 114 14.04 0.42 16.05
N GLY A 115 13.72 1.56 16.66
CA GLY A 115 14.06 2.90 16.12
C GLY A 115 13.28 3.33 14.87
N THR A 116 12.26 2.58 14.47
CA THR A 116 11.42 2.90 13.29
C THR A 116 9.92 2.75 13.57
N SER A 117 9.10 2.83 12.52
CA SER A 117 7.64 2.71 12.56
C SER A 117 7.18 1.54 11.73
N TYR A 118 6.12 0.89 12.21
CA TYR A 118 5.46 -0.21 11.55
C TYR A 118 3.97 0.07 11.48
N TYR A 119 3.33 -0.43 10.43
CA TYR A 119 1.90 -0.66 10.46
C TYR A 119 1.57 -2.05 9.92
N VAL A 120 0.53 -2.64 10.48
CA VAL A 120 0.05 -3.99 10.21
C VAL A 120 -1.25 -3.87 9.44
N MET A 121 -1.42 -4.70 8.43
CA MET A 121 -2.61 -4.76 7.59
C MET A 121 -2.99 -6.20 7.30
N GLU A 122 -4.22 -6.42 6.85
CA GLU A 122 -4.64 -7.74 6.37
C GLU A 122 -3.69 -8.26 5.28
N TYR A 123 -3.43 -9.56 5.29
CA TYR A 123 -2.66 -10.22 4.23
C TYR A 123 -3.60 -10.73 3.15
N ILE A 124 -3.27 -10.45 1.89
CA ILE A 124 -4.01 -10.93 0.72
C ILE A 124 -3.13 -11.95 -0.01
N ASP A 125 -3.63 -13.18 -0.13
CA ASP A 125 -2.82 -14.38 -0.35
C ASP A 125 -2.64 -14.82 -1.81
N GLY A 126 -3.23 -14.13 -2.78
CA GLY A 126 -3.15 -14.46 -4.22
C GLY A 126 -2.20 -13.58 -5.05
N GLY A 127 -1.44 -12.68 -4.40
CA GLY A 127 -0.49 -11.78 -5.07
C GLY A 127 -1.16 -10.59 -5.77
N SER A 128 -0.39 -9.85 -6.59
CA SER A 128 -0.91 -8.68 -7.32
C SER A 128 -1.41 -9.03 -8.71
N LEU A 129 -2.34 -8.23 -9.25
CA LEU A 129 -2.78 -8.38 -10.64
C LEU A 129 -1.62 -8.23 -11.64
N GLN A 130 -0.60 -7.43 -11.31
CA GLN A 130 0.62 -7.34 -12.11
C GLN A 130 1.36 -8.68 -12.19
N GLN A 131 1.57 -9.35 -11.06
CA GLN A 131 2.20 -10.67 -11.03
C GLN A 131 1.38 -11.68 -11.82
N ARG A 132 0.06 -11.63 -11.67
CA ARG A 132 -0.86 -12.55 -12.34
C ARG A 132 -0.80 -12.42 -13.87
N VAL A 133 -0.77 -11.19 -14.40
CA VAL A 133 -0.63 -10.96 -15.85
C VAL A 133 0.77 -11.36 -16.34
N LYS A 134 1.82 -11.06 -15.58
CA LYS A 134 3.19 -11.47 -15.93
C LYS A 134 3.36 -12.99 -16.03
N GLN A 135 2.68 -13.74 -15.16
CA GLN A 135 2.82 -15.20 -15.10
C GLN A 135 1.97 -15.94 -16.13
N GLN A 136 0.81 -15.39 -16.51
CA GLN A 136 -0.21 -16.13 -17.24
C GLN A 136 -0.77 -15.39 -18.47
N GLY A 137 -0.22 -14.21 -18.77
CA GLY A 137 -0.70 -13.35 -19.85
C GLY A 137 -1.95 -12.54 -19.48
N ALA A 138 -2.55 -11.95 -20.50
CA ALA A 138 -3.77 -11.16 -20.38
C ALA A 138 -4.92 -11.94 -19.73
N LEU A 139 -5.79 -11.22 -19.04
CA LEU A 139 -6.97 -11.78 -18.38
C LEU A 139 -8.17 -11.74 -19.31
N SER A 140 -9.09 -12.69 -19.16
CA SER A 140 -10.37 -12.67 -19.87
C SER A 140 -11.18 -11.43 -19.49
N GLU A 141 -11.91 -10.87 -20.44
CA GLU A 141 -12.82 -9.73 -20.24
C GLU A 141 -13.75 -9.92 -19.03
N LYS A 142 -14.36 -11.10 -18.88
CA LYS A 142 -15.23 -11.44 -17.74
C LYS A 142 -14.56 -11.19 -16.38
N MET A 143 -13.31 -11.60 -16.24
CA MET A 143 -12.55 -11.41 -15.00
C MET A 143 -12.21 -9.94 -14.78
N VAL A 144 -11.81 -9.23 -15.85
CA VAL A 144 -11.50 -7.81 -15.77
C VAL A 144 -12.73 -7.01 -15.36
N LEU A 145 -13.91 -7.26 -15.96
CA LEU A 145 -15.17 -6.59 -15.59
C LEU A 145 -15.55 -6.83 -14.13
N MET A 146 -15.38 -8.06 -13.63
CA MET A 146 -15.62 -8.39 -12.22
C MET A 146 -14.71 -7.60 -11.28
N TYR A 147 -13.43 -7.45 -11.62
CA TYR A 147 -12.51 -6.62 -10.82
C TYR A 147 -12.81 -5.13 -10.96
N THR A 148 -13.18 -4.66 -12.15
CA THR A 148 -13.56 -3.27 -12.38
C THR A 148 -14.70 -2.86 -11.46
N GLN A 149 -15.76 -3.66 -11.36
CA GLN A 149 -16.91 -3.36 -10.48
C GLN A 149 -16.48 -3.17 -9.01
N GLN A 150 -15.58 -4.03 -8.53
CA GLN A 150 -15.04 -3.95 -7.17
C GLN A 150 -14.16 -2.71 -6.96
N LEU A 151 -13.30 -2.40 -7.94
CA LEU A 151 -12.42 -1.24 -7.89
C LEU A 151 -13.22 0.06 -7.97
N THR A 152 -14.22 0.16 -8.85
CA THR A 152 -15.07 1.35 -8.95
C THR A 152 -15.88 1.58 -7.68
N SER A 153 -16.34 0.51 -7.01
CA SER A 153 -16.99 0.61 -5.68
C SER A 153 -16.03 1.20 -4.63
N ALA A 154 -14.76 0.75 -4.63
CA ALA A 154 -13.75 1.29 -3.72
C ALA A 154 -13.45 2.77 -4.02
N LEU A 155 -13.32 3.14 -5.29
CA LEU A 155 -13.05 4.52 -5.70
C LEU A 155 -14.20 5.44 -5.37
N GLU A 156 -15.45 5.03 -5.64
CA GLU A 156 -16.64 5.80 -5.25
C GLU A 156 -16.65 6.06 -3.74
N TYR A 157 -16.35 5.04 -2.93
CA TYR A 157 -16.23 5.19 -1.48
C TYR A 157 -15.11 6.18 -1.09
N MET A 158 -13.93 6.07 -1.68
CA MET A 158 -12.80 6.98 -1.40
C MET A 158 -13.12 8.42 -1.79
N HIS A 159 -13.68 8.62 -2.98
CA HIS A 159 -14.00 9.94 -3.51
C HIS A 159 -15.09 10.63 -2.69
N ARG A 160 -16.09 9.89 -2.19
CA ARG A 160 -17.08 10.40 -1.22
C ARG A 160 -16.47 10.84 0.11
N ASN A 161 -15.28 10.34 0.44
CA ASN A 161 -14.54 10.73 1.64
C ASN A 161 -13.41 11.74 1.32
N HIS A 162 -13.45 12.40 0.16
CA HIS A 162 -12.46 13.38 -0.28
C HIS A 162 -11.02 12.83 -0.28
N VAL A 163 -10.86 11.58 -0.71
CA VAL A 163 -9.57 10.90 -0.85
C VAL A 163 -9.35 10.48 -2.31
N CYS A 164 -8.23 10.89 -2.92
CA CYS A 164 -7.74 10.29 -4.16
C CYS A 164 -6.60 9.31 -3.86
N HIS A 165 -6.55 8.20 -4.59
CA HIS A 165 -5.48 7.21 -4.44
C HIS A 165 -4.18 7.66 -5.12
N LEU A 166 -4.27 8.18 -6.35
CA LEU A 166 -3.16 8.74 -7.16
C LEU A 166 -2.06 7.75 -7.58
N ASP A 167 -2.24 6.45 -7.32
CA ASP A 167 -1.29 5.38 -7.70
C ASP A 167 -1.99 4.06 -8.04
N ILE A 168 -3.14 4.16 -8.71
CA ILE A 168 -3.87 2.96 -9.14
C ILE A 168 -3.10 2.32 -10.28
N LYS A 169 -2.60 1.12 -10.03
CA LYS A 169 -1.88 0.31 -11.01
C LYS A 169 -2.03 -1.17 -10.65
N PRO A 170 -1.81 -2.11 -11.60
CA PRO A 170 -1.91 -3.54 -11.34
C PRO A 170 -1.03 -4.05 -10.19
N GLY A 171 0.07 -3.36 -9.87
CA GLY A 171 0.97 -3.70 -8.77
C GLY A 171 0.39 -3.38 -7.39
N ASN A 172 -0.55 -2.43 -7.31
CA ASN A 172 -1.21 -1.99 -6.08
C ASN A 172 -2.62 -2.58 -5.92
N ILE A 173 -2.95 -3.60 -6.71
CA ILE A 173 -4.22 -4.31 -6.63
C ILE A 173 -3.91 -5.76 -6.31
N MET A 174 -4.18 -6.15 -5.07
CA MET A 174 -4.01 -7.53 -4.60
C MET A 174 -5.27 -8.33 -4.89
N ILE A 175 -5.10 -9.63 -5.09
CA ILE A 175 -6.20 -10.57 -5.31
C ILE A 175 -6.09 -11.74 -4.33
N ASN A 176 -7.21 -12.24 -3.83
CA ASN A 176 -7.24 -13.44 -3.00
C ASN A 176 -6.94 -14.71 -3.81
N ASN A 177 -6.61 -15.80 -3.13
CA ASN A 177 -6.33 -17.09 -3.76
C ASN A 177 -7.51 -17.65 -4.57
N GLU A 178 -8.76 -17.41 -4.15
CA GLU A 178 -9.95 -17.81 -4.90
C GLU A 178 -10.18 -17.00 -6.18
N ARG A 179 -9.46 -15.88 -6.34
CA ARG A 179 -9.52 -14.97 -7.48
C ARG A 179 -10.87 -14.28 -7.67
N THR A 180 -11.62 -14.16 -6.59
CA THR A 180 -12.97 -13.59 -6.57
C THR A 180 -12.98 -12.16 -6.05
N GLN A 181 -11.97 -11.77 -5.26
CA GLN A 181 -11.93 -10.48 -4.59
C GLN A 181 -10.61 -9.76 -4.80
N VAL A 182 -10.70 -8.49 -5.17
CA VAL A 182 -9.54 -7.58 -5.26
C VAL A 182 -9.55 -6.55 -4.14
N LYS A 183 -8.37 -6.12 -3.71
CA LYS A 183 -8.19 -5.05 -2.73
C LYS A 183 -7.13 -4.06 -3.20
N LEU A 184 -7.45 -2.78 -3.12
CA LEU A 184 -6.48 -1.69 -3.26
C LEU A 184 -5.54 -1.69 -2.06
N ILE A 185 -4.24 -1.64 -2.35
CA ILE A 185 -3.15 -1.52 -1.38
C ILE A 185 -2.29 -0.30 -1.70
N ASP A 186 -1.41 0.05 -0.77
CA ASP A 186 -0.38 1.09 -0.91
C ASP A 186 -0.91 2.50 -1.20
N PHE A 187 -1.28 3.18 -0.11
CA PHE A 187 -1.82 4.54 -0.12
C PHE A 187 -0.71 5.60 0.02
N GLY A 188 0.53 5.23 -0.27
CA GLY A 188 1.72 6.07 -0.09
C GLY A 188 1.74 7.34 -0.94
N LEU A 189 0.86 7.46 -1.95
CA LEU A 189 0.66 8.67 -2.76
C LEU A 189 -0.72 9.31 -2.57
N SER A 190 -1.58 8.72 -1.73
CA SER A 190 -2.93 9.20 -1.54
C SER A 190 -2.94 10.61 -0.95
N LYS A 191 -3.93 11.40 -1.36
CA LYS A 191 -4.13 12.76 -0.89
C LYS A 191 -5.53 12.93 -0.32
N GLN A 192 -5.60 13.70 0.76
CA GLN A 192 -6.84 14.17 1.38
C GLN A 192 -7.10 15.61 0.98
N TYR A 193 -8.38 15.94 0.86
CA TYR A 193 -8.84 17.24 0.41
C TYR A 193 -9.95 17.74 1.33
N ASP A 194 -10.08 19.06 1.41
CA ASP A 194 -11.22 19.70 2.07
C ASP A 194 -12.41 19.83 1.11
N ASP A 195 -13.51 20.40 1.62
CA ASP A 195 -14.75 20.60 0.86
C ASP A 195 -14.57 21.58 -0.32
N GLU A 196 -13.53 22.43 -0.27
CA GLU A 196 -13.14 23.34 -1.35
C GLU A 196 -12.23 22.67 -2.39
N GLY A 197 -11.89 21.40 -2.19
CA GLY A 197 -11.03 20.63 -3.09
C GLY A 197 -9.54 20.92 -2.92
N SER A 198 -9.14 21.63 -1.87
CA SER A 198 -7.75 21.95 -1.58
C SER A 198 -7.07 20.81 -0.81
N GLN A 199 -5.84 20.50 -1.20
CA GLN A 199 -5.06 19.42 -0.58
C GLN A 199 -4.71 19.72 0.89
N THR A 200 -5.05 18.81 1.80
CA THR A 200 -4.77 18.90 3.25
C THR A 200 -3.62 18.00 3.72
N SER A 201 -3.05 17.18 2.82
CA SER A 201 -1.95 16.24 3.09
C SER A 201 -0.69 16.55 2.27
N SER A 202 0.51 16.44 2.85
CA SER A 202 1.77 16.88 2.22
C SER A 202 2.62 15.76 1.58
N THR A 203 1.98 14.68 1.15
CA THR A 203 2.68 13.52 0.56
C THR A 203 3.24 13.87 -0.83
N PRO A 204 4.54 13.67 -1.11
CA PRO A 204 5.09 13.89 -2.45
C PRO A 204 4.45 12.92 -3.44
N VAL A 205 4.13 13.40 -4.65
CA VAL A 205 3.57 12.55 -5.70
C VAL A 205 4.73 11.83 -6.41
N GLY A 206 4.83 10.52 -6.22
CA GLY A 206 5.57 9.65 -7.13
C GLY A 206 4.77 9.48 -8.41
N ILE A 207 5.43 9.34 -9.56
CA ILE A 207 4.73 9.21 -10.83
C ILE A 207 4.89 7.78 -11.35
N SER A 208 3.76 7.08 -11.50
CA SER A 208 3.71 5.75 -12.10
C SER A 208 3.56 5.86 -13.61
N GLU A 209 4.69 5.85 -14.32
CA GLU A 209 4.71 6.01 -15.78
C GLU A 209 3.83 4.99 -16.51
N GLY A 210 2.93 5.51 -17.34
CA GLY A 210 1.93 4.76 -18.10
C GLY A 210 0.59 4.57 -17.38
N TYR A 211 0.54 4.83 -16.08
CA TYR A 211 -0.70 4.77 -15.29
C TYR A 211 -1.14 6.16 -14.82
N ALA A 212 -0.18 7.05 -14.56
CA ALA A 212 -0.45 8.43 -14.19
C ALA A 212 -0.87 9.27 -15.43
N PRO A 213 -1.94 10.08 -15.34
CA PRO A 213 -2.30 11.06 -16.37
C PRO A 213 -1.42 12.31 -16.31
N THR A 214 -1.52 13.16 -17.33
CA THR A 214 -0.64 14.33 -17.55
C THR A 214 -0.66 15.34 -16.41
N GLU A 215 -1.79 15.56 -15.74
CA GLU A 215 -1.89 16.49 -14.61
C GLU A 215 -1.04 16.08 -13.39
N GLN A 216 -0.68 14.78 -13.27
CA GLN A 216 0.26 14.34 -12.22
C GLN A 216 1.72 14.70 -12.54
N TYR A 217 2.04 15.05 -13.79
CA TYR A 217 3.39 15.42 -14.23
C TYR A 217 3.70 16.91 -14.08
N GLU A 218 2.70 17.74 -13.75
CA GLU A 218 2.89 19.17 -13.56
C GLU A 218 3.79 19.48 -12.35
N LEU A 219 4.49 20.61 -12.41
CA LEU A 219 5.35 21.09 -11.32
C LEU A 219 4.51 21.34 -10.06
N GLY A 220 4.67 20.48 -9.05
CA GLY A 220 3.87 20.50 -7.81
C GLY A 220 2.87 19.34 -7.70
N GLY A 221 2.66 18.59 -8.80
CA GLY A 221 1.69 17.51 -8.89
C GLY A 221 0.25 18.01 -8.77
N VAL A 222 -0.66 17.12 -8.40
CA VAL A 222 -2.09 17.45 -8.25
C VAL A 222 -2.33 18.33 -7.02
N SER A 223 -2.77 19.57 -7.22
CA SER A 223 -3.12 20.54 -6.17
C SER A 223 -4.60 20.53 -5.80
N GLU A 224 -5.47 20.20 -6.75
CA GLU A 224 -6.93 20.19 -6.60
C GLU A 224 -7.49 18.76 -6.58
N PHE A 225 -8.57 18.54 -5.85
CA PHE A 225 -9.26 17.25 -5.82
C PHE A 225 -9.88 16.94 -7.19
N SER A 226 -9.47 15.83 -7.79
CA SER A 226 -10.08 15.33 -9.02
C SER A 226 -10.20 13.81 -9.00
N PRO A 227 -11.43 13.27 -8.93
CA PRO A 227 -11.69 11.86 -9.16
C PRO A 227 -11.19 11.35 -10.52
N ALA A 228 -11.14 12.24 -11.53
CA ALA A 228 -10.79 11.89 -12.89
C ALA A 228 -9.37 11.29 -13.00
N THR A 229 -8.44 11.72 -12.14
CA THR A 229 -7.06 11.22 -12.10
C THR A 229 -7.03 9.72 -11.74
N ASP A 230 -7.84 9.30 -10.76
CA ASP A 230 -7.97 7.89 -10.39
C ASP A 230 -8.70 7.09 -11.47
N ILE A 231 -9.69 7.68 -12.14
CA ILE A 231 -10.43 7.03 -13.24
C ILE A 231 -9.52 6.78 -14.45
N TYR A 232 -8.64 7.73 -14.81
CA TYR A 232 -7.63 7.50 -15.85
C TYR A 232 -6.71 6.33 -15.49
N SER A 233 -6.20 6.34 -14.25
CA SER A 233 -5.29 5.32 -13.74
C SER A 233 -5.94 3.93 -13.72
N LEU A 234 -7.25 3.87 -13.42
CA LEU A 234 -8.05 2.66 -13.57
C LEU A 234 -8.14 2.24 -15.04
N GLY A 235 -8.44 3.14 -15.98
CA GLY A 235 -8.47 2.84 -17.41
C GLY A 235 -7.17 2.25 -17.94
N ALA A 236 -6.03 2.85 -17.58
CA ALA A 236 -4.70 2.36 -17.89
C ALA A 236 -4.44 0.96 -17.27
N THR A 237 -4.91 0.74 -16.05
CA THR A 237 -4.87 -0.57 -15.38
C THR A 237 -5.67 -1.61 -16.19
N LEU A 238 -6.91 -1.31 -16.57
CA LEU A 238 -7.75 -2.23 -17.34
C LEU A 238 -7.14 -2.58 -18.70
N PHE A 239 -6.54 -1.59 -19.39
CA PHE A 239 -5.81 -1.82 -20.63
C PHE A 239 -4.70 -2.86 -20.45
N PHE A 240 -3.88 -2.72 -19.39
CA PHE A 240 -2.82 -3.68 -19.09
C PHE A 240 -3.39 -5.07 -18.79
N LEU A 241 -4.48 -5.17 -18.03
CA LEU A 241 -5.09 -6.46 -17.69
C LEU A 241 -5.63 -7.19 -18.93
N LEU A 242 -6.19 -6.46 -19.88
CA LEU A 242 -6.79 -7.03 -21.11
C LEU A 242 -5.77 -7.33 -22.21
N SER A 243 -4.67 -6.58 -22.28
CA SER A 243 -3.69 -6.71 -23.36
C SER A 243 -2.40 -7.41 -22.94
N GLY A 244 -2.07 -7.40 -21.65
CA GLY A 244 -0.75 -7.77 -21.15
C GLY A 244 0.36 -6.75 -21.48
N VAL A 245 0.02 -5.65 -22.15
CA VAL A 245 0.98 -4.63 -22.61
C VAL A 245 0.93 -3.43 -21.67
N LYS A 246 2.12 -2.96 -21.25
CA LYS A 246 2.21 -1.73 -20.44
C LYS A 246 1.64 -0.56 -21.27
N PRO A 247 0.74 0.27 -20.72
CA PRO A 247 0.23 1.43 -21.45
C PRO A 247 1.38 2.38 -21.82
N PRO A 248 1.27 3.09 -22.95
CA PRO A 248 2.23 4.14 -23.30
C PRO A 248 2.18 5.25 -22.25
N LYS A 249 3.28 6.02 -22.14
CA LYS A 249 3.29 7.22 -21.31
C LYS A 249 2.20 8.19 -21.76
N ALA A 250 1.52 8.83 -20.80
CA ALA A 250 0.57 9.89 -21.11
C ALA A 250 1.30 10.98 -21.91
N ALA A 251 0.78 11.29 -23.10
CA ALA A 251 1.30 12.35 -23.95
C ALA A 251 0.52 13.65 -23.67
N SER A 252 1.23 14.75 -23.45
CA SER A 252 0.66 16.08 -23.59
C SER A 252 0.47 16.34 -25.08
N SER A 253 -0.78 16.53 -25.51
CA SER A 253 -1.14 16.98 -26.86
C SER A 253 -0.58 18.36 -27.15
#